data_AF-A0A914XNS4-F1
#
_entry.id   AF-A0A914XNS4-F1
#
_cell.length_a   1.000
_cell.length_b   1.000
_cell.length_c   1.000
_cell.angle_alpha   90.00
_cell.angle_beta   90.00
_cell.angle_gamma   90.00
#
_symmetry.space_group_name_H-M   'P 1'
#
loop_
_entity.id
_entity.type
_entity.pdbx_description
1 polymer ?
#
loop_
_entity_poly.entity_id
_entity_poly.type
_entity_poly.pdbx_seq_one_letter_code
_entity_poly.pdbx_strand_id
1 'polypeptide(L)'
;PILSRFDILCVVRDTVDAVEDERLAKFVVGSHIRNHPQTRLDREEGIAVDASEQTQLTDARNGVELIPQQLLRKYIMYARENIHPKLHQIPQEKIAKLFADMRRESMATGSVPITVRHVESIIRMSEAHAKMHLRTYVTEDDVNASIRAMLECFISTQKFSVMRQMRRNFSRFLSYKKDNNELLLFLLKQLVKEQVHYRQAQNQGVEMNTVVVAESDLMDKARQLNIQNMTQFYRSDHFLNNHFTYDLKRKQIVQALF
;
A
#
# COMPACT_ATOMS: atom_id res chain seq x y z
N PRO A 1 -4.30 4.81 33.53
CA PRO A 1 -4.44 4.08 32.24
C PRO A 1 -3.87 4.90 31.06
N ILE A 2 -2.66 4.56 30.61
CA ILE A 2 -1.88 5.33 29.62
C ILE A 2 -2.27 4.96 28.18
N LEU A 3 -2.50 3.68 27.90
CA LEU A 3 -2.85 3.17 26.56
C LEU A 3 -4.10 3.81 25.96
N SER A 4 -5.08 4.14 26.81
CA SER A 4 -6.29 4.79 26.33
C SER A 4 -6.06 6.23 25.92
N ARG A 5 -4.88 6.86 26.10
CA ARG A 5 -4.61 8.23 25.64
C ARG A 5 -4.10 8.29 24.20
N PHE A 6 -3.77 7.15 23.60
CA PHE A 6 -3.31 7.06 22.23
C PHE A 6 -4.46 6.71 21.29
N ASP A 7 -4.42 7.29 20.09
CA ASP A 7 -5.41 7.02 19.05
C ASP A 7 -5.02 5.83 18.18
N ILE A 8 -3.74 5.78 17.81
CA ILE A 8 -3.20 4.81 16.88
C ILE A 8 -2.20 3.94 17.63
N LEU A 9 -2.40 2.63 17.54
CA LEU A 9 -1.50 1.61 18.09
C LEU A 9 -0.93 0.81 16.92
N CYS A 10 0.34 1.05 16.61
CA CYS A 10 1.05 0.32 15.57
C CYS A 10 1.93 -0.76 16.22
N VAL A 11 1.66 -2.02 15.89
CA VAL A 11 2.50 -3.15 16.31
C VAL A 11 3.44 -3.50 15.17
N VAL A 12 4.72 -3.17 15.33
CA VAL A 12 5.77 -3.61 14.39
C VAL A 12 6.07 -5.08 14.69
N ARG A 13 5.98 -5.93 13.66
CA ARG A 13 6.29 -7.36 13.75
C ARG A 13 7.46 -7.65 12.83
N ASP A 14 8.36 -8.48 13.32
CA ASP A 14 9.46 -9.01 12.53
C ASP A 14 9.06 -10.39 12.01
N THR A 15 9.05 -10.56 10.70
CA THR A 15 8.69 -11.82 10.03
C THR A 15 9.78 -12.13 9.01
N VAL A 16 10.35 -13.33 9.10
CA VAL A 16 11.41 -13.78 8.19
C VAL A 16 10.82 -13.95 6.78
N ASP A 17 11.26 -13.14 5.84
CA ASP A 17 10.92 -13.21 4.42
C ASP A 17 12.18 -12.95 3.60
N ALA A 18 12.68 -14.00 2.93
CA ALA A 18 13.93 -13.95 2.19
C ALA A 18 13.95 -12.85 1.11
N VAL A 19 12.80 -12.53 0.50
CA VAL A 19 12.71 -11.54 -0.56
C VAL A 19 12.82 -10.12 0.01
N GLU A 20 12.10 -9.85 1.10
CA GLU A 20 12.14 -8.54 1.76
C GLU A 20 13.46 -8.31 2.50
N ASP A 21 14.06 -9.36 3.07
CA ASP A 21 15.37 -9.32 3.71
C ASP A 21 16.48 -8.99 2.71
N GLU A 22 16.49 -9.62 1.52
CA GLU A 22 17.45 -9.31 0.46
C GLU A 22 17.32 -7.85 -0.01
N ARG A 23 16.08 -7.36 -0.18
CA ARG A 23 15.81 -5.96 -0.56
C ARG A 23 16.29 -4.98 0.51
N LEU A 24 16.00 -5.25 1.78
CA LEU A 24 16.44 -4.44 2.90
C LEU A 24 17.97 -4.39 2.97
N ALA A 25 18.63 -5.55 2.84
CA ALA A 25 20.07 -5.65 2.84
C ALA A 25 20.70 -4.84 1.68
N LYS A 26 20.21 -5.00 0.45
CA LYS A 26 20.66 -4.22 -0.72
C LYS A 26 20.47 -2.72 -0.51
N PHE A 27 19.33 -2.30 0.05
CA PHE A 27 19.06 -0.90 0.34
C PHE A 27 20.02 -0.32 1.39
N VAL A 28 20.27 -1.04 2.48
CA VAL A 28 21.18 -0.62 3.55
C VAL A 28 22.62 -0.52 3.04
N VAL A 29 23.10 -1.55 2.33
CA VAL A 29 24.45 -1.56 1.74
C VAL A 29 24.61 -0.41 0.74
N GLY A 30 23.66 -0.23 -0.18
CA GLY A 30 23.68 0.88 -1.14
C GLY A 30 23.65 2.25 -0.46
N SER A 31 22.92 2.40 0.65
CA SER A 31 22.90 3.62 1.45
C SER A 31 24.28 3.91 2.08
N HIS A 32 24.92 2.90 2.67
CA HIS A 32 26.25 3.06 3.27
C HIS A 32 27.32 3.43 2.24
N ILE A 33 27.30 2.83 1.04
CA ILE A 33 28.24 3.15 -0.04
C ILE A 33 28.09 4.62 -0.49
N ARG A 34 26.86 5.10 -0.66
CA ARG A 34 26.57 6.48 -1.11
C ARG A 34 26.92 7.55 -0.08
N ASN A 35 26.84 7.23 1.21
CA ASN A 35 27.05 8.18 2.30
C ASN A 35 28.50 8.18 2.82
N HIS A 36 29.41 7.46 2.17
CA HIS A 36 30.82 7.51 2.53
C HIS A 36 31.46 8.87 2.16
N PRO A 37 32.28 9.49 3.02
CA PRO A 37 32.86 10.81 2.76
C PRO A 37 33.69 10.91 1.47
N GLN A 38 34.40 9.84 1.10
CA GLN A 38 35.24 9.83 -0.11
C GLN A 38 34.41 9.81 -1.39
N THR A 39 33.34 9.01 -1.44
CA THR A 39 32.34 9.02 -2.53
C THR A 39 31.67 10.40 -2.70
N ARG A 40 31.55 11.17 -1.62
CA ARG A 40 31.00 12.54 -1.64
C ARG A 40 31.96 13.53 -2.30
N LEU A 41 33.27 13.37 -2.06
CA LEU A 41 34.33 14.20 -2.67
C LEU A 41 34.46 13.88 -4.17
N ASP A 42 34.47 12.59 -4.53
CA ASP A 42 34.55 12.15 -5.94
C ASP A 42 33.36 12.65 -6.80
N ARG A 43 32.19 12.86 -6.17
CA ARG A 43 31.01 13.49 -6.78
C ARG A 43 31.14 15.00 -6.95
N GLU A 44 31.70 15.69 -5.96
CA GLU A 44 31.93 17.15 -6.01
C GLU A 44 33.04 17.51 -7.02
N GLU A 45 33.99 16.59 -7.26
CA GLU A 45 35.08 16.75 -8.23
C GLU A 45 34.75 16.24 -9.66
N GLY A 46 33.54 15.71 -9.89
CA GLY A 46 33.05 15.34 -11.23
C GLY A 46 33.71 14.10 -11.86
N ILE A 47 34.33 13.22 -11.05
CA ILE A 47 35.09 12.06 -11.52
C ILE A 47 34.20 10.81 -11.67
N ALA A 48 33.03 10.78 -11.03
CA ALA A 48 32.09 9.66 -11.12
C ALA A 48 31.26 9.69 -12.43
N VAL A 49 31.70 8.93 -13.44
CA VAL A 49 30.94 8.59 -14.64
C VAL A 49 29.88 7.55 -14.29
N ASP A 50 28.77 7.98 -13.70
CA ASP A 50 27.50 7.26 -13.85
C ASP A 50 26.37 8.29 -13.98
N ALA A 51 26.12 8.67 -15.23
CA ALA A 51 25.14 9.66 -15.66
C ALA A 51 23.69 9.15 -15.54
N SER A 52 23.35 8.52 -14.42
CA SER A 52 21.98 8.22 -14.01
C SER A 52 21.61 8.97 -12.73
N GLU A 53 22.14 10.19 -12.57
CA GLU A 53 21.73 11.14 -11.53
C GLU A 53 20.64 12.11 -12.00
N GLN A 54 19.75 11.66 -12.91
CA GLN A 54 18.39 12.15 -12.80
C GLN A 54 17.84 11.55 -11.52
N THR A 55 17.77 12.41 -10.50
CA THR A 55 16.91 12.32 -9.32
C THR A 55 15.92 11.18 -9.52
N GLN A 56 16.17 10.01 -8.93
CA GLN A 56 15.16 8.96 -8.89
C GLN A 56 14.05 9.50 -7.99
N LEU A 57 13.21 10.33 -8.60
CA LEU A 57 11.93 10.80 -8.12
C LEU A 57 10.95 9.63 -8.15
N THR A 58 11.36 8.39 -8.35
CA THR A 58 10.49 7.22 -8.31
C THR A 58 11.05 6.26 -7.26
N ASP A 59 10.25 5.94 -6.24
CA ASP A 59 10.62 4.91 -5.27
C ASP A 59 10.79 3.58 -6.03
N ALA A 60 12.00 3.04 -6.09
CA ALA A 60 12.26 1.78 -6.78
C ALA A 60 11.45 0.60 -6.22
N ARG A 61 10.84 0.75 -5.02
CA ARG A 61 9.96 -0.24 -4.39
C ARG A 61 8.58 -0.30 -5.04
N ASN A 62 7.99 0.87 -5.32
CA ASN A 62 6.58 0.99 -5.72
C ASN A 62 6.36 1.76 -7.03
N GLY A 63 7.41 2.33 -7.64
CA GLY A 63 7.31 3.20 -8.81
C GLY A 63 6.66 4.55 -8.52
N VAL A 64 6.41 4.88 -7.26
CA VAL A 64 5.69 6.09 -6.84
C VAL A 64 6.59 7.30 -6.95
N GLU A 65 6.06 8.39 -7.52
CA GLU A 65 6.79 9.63 -7.62
C GLU A 65 7.05 10.23 -6.22
N LEU A 66 8.32 10.30 -5.81
CA LEU A 66 8.79 10.86 -4.56
C LEU A 66 8.61 12.37 -4.56
N ILE A 67 7.87 12.85 -3.56
CA ILE A 67 7.67 14.29 -3.33
C ILE A 67 8.97 14.90 -2.77
N PRO A 68 9.52 15.96 -3.39
CA PRO A 68 10.69 16.66 -2.85
C PRO A 68 10.44 17.21 -1.44
N GLN A 69 11.44 17.09 -0.56
CA GLN A 69 11.32 17.46 0.86
C GLN A 69 10.89 18.93 1.08
N GLN A 70 11.38 19.85 0.24
CA GLN A 70 11.02 21.27 0.34
C GLN A 70 9.55 21.52 0.04
N LEU A 71 8.99 20.82 -0.95
CA LEU A 71 7.58 20.92 -1.31
C LEU A 71 6.70 20.38 -0.19
N LEU A 72 7.02 19.18 0.33
CA LEU A 72 6.28 18.56 1.42
C LEU A 72 6.24 19.46 2.67
N ARG A 73 7.37 20.09 3.03
CA ARG A 73 7.44 21.02 4.18
C ARG A 73 6.50 22.22 3.99
N LYS A 74 6.56 22.86 2.82
CA LYS A 74 5.68 24.01 2.49
C LYS A 74 4.20 23.59 2.47
N TYR A 75 3.92 22.40 1.93
CA TYR A 75 2.57 21.84 1.87
C TYR A 75 1.97 21.64 3.27
N ILE A 76 2.72 21.02 4.19
CA ILE A 76 2.27 20.80 5.56
C ILE A 76 2.03 22.13 6.28
N MET A 77 2.90 23.12 6.12
CA MET A 77 2.72 24.45 6.73
C MET A 77 1.45 25.11 6.21
N TYR A 78 1.27 25.14 4.88
CA TYR A 78 0.09 25.71 4.24
C TYR A 78 -1.21 25.03 4.70
N ALA A 79 -1.25 23.69 4.67
CA ALA A 79 -2.40 22.92 5.10
C ALA A 79 -2.72 23.21 6.57
N ARG A 80 -1.71 23.28 7.44
CA ARG A 80 -1.87 23.56 8.88
C ARG A 80 -2.54 24.90 9.16
N GLU A 81 -2.11 25.95 8.49
CA GLU A 81 -2.55 27.33 8.72
C GLU A 81 -3.88 27.67 8.04
N ASN A 82 -4.11 27.18 6.82
CA ASN A 82 -5.23 27.66 6.00
C ASN A 82 -6.46 26.74 6.02
N ILE A 83 -6.28 25.45 6.33
CA ILE A 83 -7.34 24.46 6.20
C ILE A 83 -7.87 24.01 7.57
N HIS A 84 -9.16 24.25 7.77
CA HIS A 84 -9.93 23.88 8.97
C HIS A 84 -11.19 23.12 8.52
N PRO A 85 -11.10 21.79 8.33
CA PRO A 85 -12.19 20.99 7.81
C PRO A 85 -13.42 21.05 8.73
N LYS A 86 -14.61 21.23 8.15
CA LYS A 86 -15.88 21.19 8.86
C LYS A 86 -16.53 19.82 8.72
N LEU A 87 -17.16 19.39 9.81
CA LEU A 87 -17.90 18.12 9.90
C LEU A 87 -19.34 18.33 9.42
N HIS A 88 -19.54 18.59 8.13
CA HIS A 88 -20.87 18.67 7.55
C HIS A 88 -21.22 17.33 6.90
N GLN A 89 -22.31 16.69 7.34
CA GLN A 89 -22.83 15.43 6.77
C GLN A 89 -21.98 14.16 7.02
N ILE A 90 -21.39 14.01 8.22
CA ILE A 90 -20.82 12.71 8.60
C ILE A 90 -21.94 11.67 8.74
N PRO A 91 -21.77 10.44 8.21
CA PRO A 91 -22.72 9.35 8.42
C PRO A 91 -22.66 8.86 9.89
N GLN A 92 -23.41 9.53 10.77
CA GLN A 92 -23.45 9.25 12.21
C GLN A 92 -23.90 7.81 12.51
N GLU A 93 -24.91 7.33 11.78
CA GLU A 93 -25.41 5.96 11.92
C GLU A 93 -24.35 4.91 11.62
N LYS A 94 -23.50 5.16 10.62
CA LYS A 94 -22.42 4.25 10.22
C LYS A 94 -21.38 4.10 11.33
N ILE A 95 -20.98 5.22 11.92
CA ILE A 95 -20.03 5.24 13.04
C ILE A 95 -20.64 4.60 14.29
N ALA A 96 -21.91 4.90 14.59
CA ALA A 96 -22.62 4.32 15.72
C ALA A 96 -22.74 2.79 15.60
N LYS A 97 -23.12 2.30 14.42
CA LYS A 97 -23.20 0.86 14.13
C LYS A 97 -21.84 0.18 14.25
N LEU A 98 -20.79 0.78 13.66
CA LEU A 98 -19.44 0.27 13.78
C LEU A 98 -19.00 0.18 15.25
N PHE A 99 -19.22 1.23 16.04
CA PHE A 99 -18.88 1.24 17.46
C PHE A 99 -19.62 0.15 18.24
N ALA A 100 -20.91 -0.04 17.99
CA ALA A 100 -21.71 -1.09 18.63
C ALA A 100 -21.19 -2.50 18.28
N ASP A 101 -20.91 -2.75 17.01
CA ASP A 101 -20.41 -4.05 16.55
C ASP A 101 -18.99 -4.31 17.08
N MET A 102 -18.09 -3.34 17.01
CA MET A 102 -16.75 -3.48 17.56
C MET A 102 -16.77 -3.73 19.07
N ARG A 103 -17.64 -3.04 19.82
CA ARG A 103 -17.79 -3.22 21.27
C ARG A 103 -18.33 -4.61 21.61
N ARG A 104 -19.32 -5.11 20.85
CA ARG A 104 -19.88 -6.47 21.02
C ARG A 104 -18.81 -7.55 20.85
N GLU A 105 -18.05 -7.47 19.75
CA GLU A 105 -16.97 -8.41 19.44
C GLU A 105 -15.83 -8.34 20.45
N SER A 106 -15.52 -7.12 20.91
CA SER A 106 -14.46 -6.89 21.89
C SER A 106 -14.78 -7.52 23.24
N MET A 107 -16.03 -7.35 23.71
CA MET A 107 -16.53 -7.92 24.96
C MET A 107 -16.62 -9.44 24.90
N ALA A 108 -17.11 -10.00 23.79
CA ALA A 108 -17.23 -11.46 23.61
C ALA A 108 -15.86 -12.16 23.71
N THR A 109 -14.79 -11.47 23.32
CA THR A 109 -13.47 -12.07 23.21
C THR A 109 -12.53 -11.74 24.37
N GLY A 110 -12.96 -10.91 25.32
CA GLY A 110 -12.11 -10.44 26.42
C GLY A 110 -10.90 -9.61 25.95
N SER A 111 -11.07 -8.89 24.84
CA SER A 111 -10.05 -7.99 24.28
C SER A 111 -10.02 -6.64 24.99
N VAL A 112 -9.07 -5.77 24.62
CA VAL A 112 -8.99 -4.38 25.13
C VAL A 112 -10.33 -3.67 24.87
N PRO A 113 -10.98 -3.10 25.90
CA PRO A 113 -12.30 -2.53 25.76
C PRO A 113 -12.28 -1.28 24.87
N ILE A 114 -13.27 -1.18 23.99
CA ILE A 114 -13.44 -0.05 23.09
C ILE A 114 -14.16 1.09 23.82
N THR A 115 -13.58 2.29 23.74
CA THR A 115 -14.07 3.48 24.43
C THR A 115 -14.56 4.53 23.43
N VAL A 116 -15.31 5.53 23.91
CA VAL A 116 -15.77 6.67 23.09
C VAL A 116 -14.59 7.41 22.44
N ARG A 117 -13.40 7.37 23.07
CA ARG A 117 -12.20 7.95 22.46
C ARG A 117 -11.89 7.36 21.09
N HIS A 118 -12.12 6.06 20.86
CA HIS A 118 -11.88 5.47 19.54
C HIS A 118 -12.75 6.10 18.45
N VAL A 119 -13.96 6.56 18.80
CA VAL A 119 -14.83 7.32 17.89
C VAL A 119 -14.28 8.73 17.67
N GLU A 120 -13.82 9.40 18.71
CA GLU A 120 -13.14 10.70 18.60
C GLU A 120 -11.87 10.61 17.75
N SER A 121 -11.13 9.49 17.84
CA SER A 121 -9.95 9.20 17.02
C SER A 121 -10.33 9.08 15.54
N ILE A 122 -11.42 8.38 15.21
CA ILE A 122 -11.93 8.28 13.82
C ILE A 122 -12.25 9.66 13.27
N ILE A 123 -12.91 10.52 14.05
CA ILE A 123 -13.25 11.89 13.62
C ILE A 123 -11.97 12.70 13.36
N ARG A 124 -11.00 12.67 14.30
CA ARG A 124 -9.72 13.39 14.14
C ARG A 124 -8.90 12.90 12.96
N MET A 125 -8.89 11.60 12.69
CA MET A 125 -8.26 11.03 11.49
C MET A 125 -8.97 11.48 10.20
N SER A 126 -10.30 11.60 10.23
CA SER A 126 -11.08 12.03 9.07
C SER A 126 -10.81 13.50 8.73
N GLU A 127 -10.72 14.36 9.75
CA GLU A 127 -10.30 15.76 9.61
C GLU A 127 -8.86 15.86 9.10
N ALA A 128 -7.95 15.05 9.65
CA ALA A 128 -6.57 15.00 9.17
C ALA A 128 -6.47 14.57 7.70
N HIS A 129 -7.27 13.60 7.27
CA HIS A 129 -7.31 13.14 5.89
C HIS A 129 -7.89 14.21 4.93
N ALA A 130 -8.96 14.90 5.34
CA ALA A 130 -9.49 16.04 4.59
C ALA A 130 -8.45 17.18 4.49
N LYS A 131 -7.71 17.43 5.58
CA LYS A 131 -6.63 18.42 5.63
C LYS A 131 -5.46 18.07 4.71
N MET A 132 -5.13 16.79 4.59
CA MET A 132 -4.15 16.30 3.61
C MET A 132 -4.57 16.54 2.16
N HIS A 133 -5.87 16.61 1.87
CA HIS A 133 -6.42 16.93 0.54
C HIS A 133 -6.75 18.42 0.35
N LEU A 134 -6.37 19.28 1.31
CA LEU A 134 -6.75 20.70 1.35
C LEU A 134 -8.27 20.94 1.25
N ARG A 135 -9.09 19.97 1.68
CA ARG A 135 -10.55 20.07 1.67
C ARG A 135 -11.05 20.80 2.91
N THR A 136 -12.05 21.64 2.71
CA THR A 136 -12.72 22.39 3.79
C THR A 136 -13.86 21.61 4.44
N TYR A 137 -14.24 20.46 3.90
CA TYR A 137 -15.28 19.57 4.42
C TYR A 137 -14.79 18.12 4.43
N VAL A 138 -15.27 17.37 5.42
CA VAL A 138 -15.00 15.93 5.53
C VAL A 138 -16.00 15.16 4.67
N THR A 139 -15.50 14.27 3.83
CA THR A 139 -16.30 13.39 2.95
C THR A 139 -16.47 12.00 3.55
N GLU A 140 -17.43 11.22 3.04
CA GLU A 140 -17.59 9.82 3.46
C GLU A 140 -16.32 8.98 3.19
N ASP A 141 -15.57 9.32 2.14
CA ASP A 141 -14.30 8.67 1.81
C ASP A 141 -13.25 8.84 2.92
N ASP A 142 -13.15 10.04 3.50
CA ASP A 142 -12.21 10.34 4.58
C ASP A 142 -12.56 9.55 5.85
N VAL A 143 -13.87 9.40 6.11
CA VAL A 143 -14.40 8.59 7.22
C VAL A 143 -14.10 7.11 7.00
N ASN A 144 -14.29 6.59 5.78
CA ASN A 144 -14.00 5.20 5.46
C ASN A 144 -12.51 4.89 5.57
N ALA A 145 -11.64 5.79 5.11
CA ALA A 145 -10.19 5.66 5.26
C ALA A 145 -9.78 5.63 6.75
N SER A 146 -10.38 6.49 7.57
CA SER A 146 -10.12 6.57 9.00
C SER A 146 -10.62 5.34 9.77
N ILE A 147 -11.81 4.84 9.41
CA ILE A 147 -12.35 3.58 9.96
C ILE A 147 -11.41 2.42 9.63
N ARG A 148 -10.93 2.33 8.38
CA ARG A 148 -9.99 1.29 7.96
C ARG A 148 -8.71 1.33 8.78
N ALA A 149 -8.08 2.51 8.90
CA ALA A 149 -6.85 2.68 9.67
C ALA A 149 -7.04 2.30 11.15
N MET A 150 -8.13 2.77 11.77
CA MET A 150 -8.47 2.45 13.16
C MET A 150 -8.66 0.95 13.39
N LEU A 151 -9.41 0.29 12.50
CA LEU A 151 -9.65 -1.14 12.55
C LEU A 151 -8.37 -1.95 12.36
N GLU A 152 -7.51 -1.57 11.41
CA GLU A 152 -6.22 -2.25 11.20
C GLU A 152 -5.35 -2.19 12.44
N CYS A 153 -5.20 -1.01 13.04
CA CYS A 153 -4.47 -0.84 14.30
C CYS A 153 -5.09 -1.68 15.41
N PHE A 154 -6.41 -1.57 15.62
CA PHE A 154 -7.10 -2.30 16.67
C PHE A 154 -6.95 -3.82 16.52
N ILE A 155 -7.20 -4.36 15.33
CA ILE A 155 -7.08 -5.78 15.02
C ILE A 155 -5.65 -6.27 15.20
N SER A 156 -4.64 -5.46 14.83
CA SER A 156 -3.21 -5.83 14.96
C SER A 156 -2.77 -6.07 16.41
N THR A 157 -3.42 -5.39 17.37
CA THR A 157 -3.14 -5.51 18.81
C THR A 157 -3.80 -6.73 19.47
N GLN A 158 -4.68 -7.44 18.75
CA GLN A 158 -5.40 -8.59 19.30
C GLN A 158 -4.63 -9.90 19.19
N LYS A 159 -4.98 -10.84 20.06
CA LYS A 159 -4.51 -12.23 19.99
C LYS A 159 -4.81 -12.84 18.61
N PHE A 160 -3.95 -13.74 18.13
CA PHE A 160 -4.03 -14.27 16.75
C PHE A 160 -5.40 -14.84 16.35
N SER A 161 -6.02 -15.66 17.22
CA SER A 161 -7.35 -16.25 16.95
C SER A 161 -8.44 -15.18 16.78
N VAL A 162 -8.42 -14.18 17.67
CA VAL A 162 -9.34 -13.03 17.70
C VAL A 162 -9.13 -12.14 16.48
N MET A 163 -7.87 -11.84 16.17
CA MET A 163 -7.46 -11.08 15.00
C MET A 163 -8.05 -11.71 13.73
N ARG A 164 -7.95 -13.03 13.56
CA ARG A 164 -8.51 -13.74 12.39
C ARG A 164 -10.03 -13.71 12.34
N GLN A 165 -10.71 -13.76 13.49
CA GLN A 165 -12.17 -13.63 13.57
C GLN A 165 -12.62 -12.22 13.23
N MET A 166 -12.00 -11.20 13.85
CA MET A 166 -12.32 -9.79 13.59
C MET A 166 -12.05 -9.39 12.14
N ARG A 167 -10.96 -9.88 11.52
CA ARG A 167 -10.71 -9.64 10.08
C ARG A 167 -11.83 -10.16 9.18
N ARG A 168 -12.45 -11.29 9.53
CA ARG A 168 -13.59 -11.84 8.77
C ARG A 168 -14.84 -10.99 8.97
N ASN A 169 -15.15 -10.67 10.23
CA ASN A 169 -16.34 -9.90 10.60
C ASN A 169 -16.30 -8.45 10.04
N PHE A 170 -15.13 -7.81 10.06
CA PHE A 170 -14.95 -6.43 9.57
C PHE A 170 -14.35 -6.36 8.15
N SER A 171 -14.36 -7.47 7.40
CA SER A 171 -13.78 -7.55 6.05
C SER A 171 -14.28 -6.46 5.10
N ARG A 172 -15.58 -6.13 5.18
CA ARG A 172 -16.22 -5.07 4.37
C ARG A 172 -15.59 -3.68 4.58
N PHE A 173 -15.15 -3.37 5.79
CA PHE A 173 -14.53 -2.07 6.09
C PHE A 173 -13.03 -2.07 5.75
N LEU A 174 -12.37 -3.22 5.86
CA LEU A 174 -10.95 -3.38 5.56
C LEU A 174 -10.65 -3.41 4.05
N SER A 175 -11.60 -3.88 3.22
CA SER A 175 -11.44 -3.96 1.77
C SER A 175 -11.74 -2.65 1.03
N TYR A 176 -12.22 -1.62 1.73
CA TYR A 176 -12.62 -0.36 1.11
C TYR A 176 -11.43 0.36 0.45
N LYS A 177 -11.55 0.65 -0.86
CA LYS A 177 -10.54 1.35 -1.69
C LYS A 177 -9.10 0.86 -1.48
N LYS A 178 -8.91 -0.44 -1.27
CA LYS A 178 -7.57 -1.01 -1.24
C LYS A 178 -7.07 -1.13 -2.69
N ASP A 179 -6.23 -0.20 -3.11
CA ASP A 179 -5.60 -0.24 -4.42
C ASP A 179 -4.57 -1.36 -4.46
N ASN A 180 -5.03 -2.54 -4.87
CA ASN A 180 -4.17 -3.70 -5.10
C ASN A 180 -3.60 -3.68 -6.53
N ASN A 181 -4.00 -2.74 -7.38
CA ASN A 181 -3.67 -2.74 -8.81
C ASN A 181 -2.17 -2.66 -9.05
N GLU A 182 -1.44 -1.79 -8.32
CA GLU A 182 0.01 -1.66 -8.45
C GLU A 182 0.74 -2.93 -7.98
N LEU A 183 0.28 -3.52 -6.88
CA LEU A 183 0.85 -4.76 -6.35
C LEU A 183 0.60 -5.94 -7.29
N LEU A 184 -0.59 -6.02 -7.88
CA LEU A 184 -0.92 -7.02 -8.89
C LEU A 184 -0.11 -6.82 -10.17
N LEU A 185 0.12 -5.57 -10.58
CA LEU A 185 0.99 -5.25 -11.70
C LEU A 185 2.44 -5.66 -11.44
N PHE A 186 2.95 -5.42 -10.22
CA PHE A 186 4.28 -5.86 -9.82
C PHE A 186 4.42 -7.38 -9.91
N LEU A 187 3.47 -8.13 -9.32
CA LEU A 187 3.45 -9.59 -9.40
C LEU A 187 3.40 -10.10 -10.84
N LEU A 188 2.58 -9.46 -11.68
CA LEU A 188 2.47 -9.81 -13.09
C LEU A 188 3.79 -9.56 -13.83
N LYS A 189 4.43 -8.41 -13.62
CA LYS A 189 5.76 -8.12 -14.20
C LYS A 189 6.82 -9.12 -13.76
N GLN A 190 6.79 -9.56 -12.50
CA GLN A 190 7.69 -10.59 -12.00
C GLN A 190 7.46 -11.93 -12.73
N LEU A 191 6.19 -12.36 -12.88
CA LEU A 191 5.84 -13.58 -13.61
C LEU A 191 6.27 -13.52 -15.09
N VAL A 192 6.09 -12.37 -15.75
CA VAL A 192 6.59 -12.16 -17.11
C VAL A 192 8.10 -12.31 -17.16
N LYS A 193 8.84 -11.69 -16.24
CA LYS A 193 10.31 -11.76 -16.21
C LYS A 193 10.80 -13.20 -16.02
N GLU A 194 10.17 -13.95 -15.12
CA GLU A 194 10.43 -15.37 -14.90
C GLU A 194 10.18 -16.17 -16.20
N GLN A 195 9.08 -15.89 -16.90
CA GLN A 195 8.70 -16.58 -18.14
C GLN A 195 9.62 -16.25 -19.33
N VAL A 196 10.06 -14.99 -19.45
CA VAL A 196 11.06 -14.56 -20.45
C VAL A 196 12.38 -15.28 -20.22
N HIS A 197 12.85 -15.31 -18.96
CA HIS A 197 14.11 -15.96 -18.62
C HIS A 197 14.08 -17.48 -18.86
N TYR A 198 12.95 -18.14 -18.56
CA TYR A 198 12.75 -19.56 -18.87
C TYR A 198 12.82 -19.83 -20.37
N ARG A 199 12.15 -19.00 -21.18
CA ARG A 199 12.12 -19.16 -22.65
C ARG A 199 13.44 -18.81 -23.32
N GLN A 200 14.18 -17.82 -22.82
CA GLN A 200 15.54 -17.50 -23.29
C GLN A 200 16.53 -18.63 -22.98
N ALA A 201 16.37 -19.32 -21.84
CA ALA A 201 17.19 -20.48 -21.51
C ALA A 201 16.87 -21.71 -22.40
N GLN A 202 15.63 -21.83 -22.88
CA GLN A 202 15.21 -22.90 -23.79
C GLN A 202 15.53 -22.62 -25.27
N ASN A 203 15.42 -21.37 -25.73
CA ASN A 203 15.62 -20.97 -27.12
C ASN A 203 16.74 -19.94 -27.24
N GLN A 204 17.85 -20.31 -27.90
CA GLN A 204 18.90 -19.38 -28.30
C GLN A 204 18.38 -18.43 -29.39
N GLY A 205 17.96 -17.22 -29.00
CA GLY A 205 18.04 -16.04 -29.87
C GLY A 205 16.83 -15.67 -30.74
N VAL A 206 15.62 -16.18 -30.49
CA VAL A 206 14.42 -15.65 -31.16
C VAL A 206 13.88 -14.45 -30.37
N GLU A 207 13.88 -13.26 -30.98
CA GLU A 207 13.21 -12.07 -30.45
C GLU A 207 11.72 -12.39 -30.23
N MET A 208 11.27 -12.27 -28.97
CA MET A 208 9.88 -12.54 -28.62
C MET A 208 9.07 -11.25 -28.65
N ASN A 209 8.20 -11.12 -29.65
CA ASN A 209 7.25 -9.99 -29.72
C ASN A 209 6.13 -10.11 -28.67
N THR A 210 5.89 -11.29 -28.09
CA THR A 210 4.81 -11.50 -27.11
C THR A 210 5.17 -12.53 -26.03
N VAL A 211 4.85 -12.22 -24.78
CA VAL A 211 4.95 -13.13 -23.63
C VAL A 211 3.55 -13.50 -23.14
N VAL A 212 3.35 -14.78 -22.81
CA VAL A 212 2.07 -15.30 -22.33
C VAL A 212 2.25 -15.84 -20.92
N VAL A 213 1.40 -15.38 -20.01
CA VAL A 213 1.32 -15.79 -18.61
C VAL A 213 -0.08 -16.36 -18.34
N ALA A 214 -0.17 -17.47 -17.61
CA ALA A 214 -1.47 -18.04 -17.25
C ALA A 214 -2.14 -17.24 -16.12
N GLU A 215 -3.47 -17.08 -16.19
CA GLU A 215 -4.22 -16.40 -15.12
C GLU A 215 -4.11 -17.13 -13.78
N SER A 216 -4.02 -18.47 -13.80
CA SER A 216 -3.87 -19.30 -12.60
C SER A 216 -2.68 -18.85 -11.75
N ASP A 217 -1.55 -18.56 -12.39
CA ASP A 217 -0.29 -18.27 -11.71
C ASP A 217 -0.35 -16.91 -11.01
N LEU A 218 -0.96 -15.92 -11.68
CA LEU A 218 -1.23 -14.62 -11.07
C LEU A 218 -2.24 -14.74 -9.93
N MET A 219 -3.30 -15.54 -10.12
CA MET A 219 -4.34 -15.73 -9.12
C MET A 219 -3.81 -16.47 -7.88
N ASP A 220 -2.87 -17.39 -8.03
CA ASP A 220 -2.23 -18.10 -6.93
C ASP A 220 -1.35 -17.15 -6.10
N LYS A 221 -0.51 -16.33 -6.76
CA LYS A 221 0.26 -15.27 -6.07
C LYS A 221 -0.66 -14.23 -5.42
N ALA A 222 -1.77 -13.86 -6.07
CA ALA A 222 -2.75 -12.91 -5.52
C ALA A 222 -3.51 -13.48 -4.31
N ARG A 223 -3.83 -14.79 -4.31
CA ARG A 223 -4.47 -15.47 -3.18
C ARG A 223 -3.60 -15.46 -1.93
N GLN A 224 -2.28 -15.60 -2.07
CA GLN A 224 -1.34 -15.48 -0.95
C GLN A 224 -1.42 -14.10 -0.28
N LEU A 225 -1.76 -13.06 -1.05
CA LEU A 225 -1.93 -11.68 -0.57
C LEU A 225 -3.37 -11.34 -0.17
N ASN A 226 -4.26 -12.34 -0.10
CA ASN A 226 -5.70 -12.18 0.18
C ASN A 226 -6.44 -11.29 -0.83
N ILE A 227 -5.97 -11.21 -2.09
CA ILE A 227 -6.64 -10.48 -3.16
C ILE A 227 -7.49 -11.47 -3.94
N GLN A 228 -8.82 -11.33 -3.83
CA GLN A 228 -9.78 -12.26 -4.45
C GLN A 228 -10.42 -11.72 -5.74
N ASN A 229 -10.41 -10.39 -5.93
CA ASN A 229 -11.05 -9.76 -7.07
C ASN A 229 -10.01 -9.21 -8.05
N MET A 230 -9.79 -9.91 -9.15
CA MET A 230 -8.87 -9.49 -10.23
C MET A 230 -9.60 -8.78 -11.39
N THR A 231 -10.94 -8.82 -11.41
CA THR A 231 -11.71 -8.23 -12.52
C THR A 231 -11.57 -6.71 -12.59
N GLN A 232 -11.39 -6.05 -11.44
CA GLN A 232 -11.10 -4.62 -11.36
C GLN A 232 -9.69 -4.29 -11.89
N PHE A 233 -8.73 -5.20 -11.72
CA PHE A 233 -7.36 -5.02 -12.18
C PHE A 233 -7.23 -5.11 -13.70
N TYR A 234 -7.89 -6.09 -14.35
CA TYR A 234 -7.84 -6.23 -15.82
C TYR A 234 -8.46 -5.06 -16.58
N ARG A 235 -9.32 -4.27 -15.91
CA ARG A 235 -9.94 -3.06 -16.47
C ARG A 235 -9.21 -1.77 -16.07
N SER A 236 -8.17 -1.87 -15.25
CA SER A 236 -7.45 -0.70 -14.74
C SER A 236 -6.51 -0.12 -15.79
N ASP A 237 -6.34 1.19 -15.75
CA ASP A 237 -5.40 1.90 -16.63
C ASP A 237 -3.96 1.40 -16.43
N HIS A 238 -3.61 0.95 -15.22
CA HIS A 238 -2.30 0.35 -14.93
C HIS A 238 -2.03 -0.91 -15.76
N PHE A 239 -3.04 -1.72 -16.04
CA PHE A 239 -2.89 -2.94 -16.85
C PHE A 239 -2.73 -2.60 -18.34
N LEU A 240 -3.57 -1.69 -18.85
CA LEU A 240 -3.55 -1.27 -20.26
C LEU A 240 -2.30 -0.46 -20.62
N ASN A 241 -1.90 0.49 -19.76
CA ASN A 241 -0.71 1.33 -19.99
C ASN A 241 0.60 0.53 -20.02
N ASN A 242 0.62 -0.69 -19.48
CA ASN A 242 1.79 -1.58 -19.53
C ASN A 242 1.69 -2.63 -20.65
N HIS A 243 0.83 -2.41 -21.64
CA HIS A 243 0.64 -3.26 -22.83
C HIS A 243 0.23 -4.71 -22.51
N PHE A 244 -0.50 -4.89 -21.41
CA PHE A 244 -1.11 -6.18 -21.10
C PHE A 244 -2.51 -6.27 -21.71
N THR A 245 -2.80 -7.45 -22.25
CA THR A 245 -4.12 -7.80 -22.77
C THR A 245 -4.58 -9.08 -22.09
N TYR A 246 -5.82 -9.10 -21.61
CA TYR A 246 -6.40 -10.28 -20.98
C TYR A 246 -7.36 -10.99 -21.94
N ASP A 247 -7.09 -12.26 -22.26
CA ASP A 247 -7.95 -13.10 -23.08
C ASP A 247 -8.89 -13.93 -22.18
N LEU A 248 -10.16 -13.54 -22.14
CA LEU A 248 -11.24 -14.21 -21.40
C LEU A 248 -11.47 -15.66 -21.85
N LYS A 249 -11.22 -16.00 -23.13
CA LYS A 249 -11.49 -17.35 -23.66
C LYS A 249 -10.41 -18.33 -23.26
N ARG A 250 -9.15 -17.87 -23.27
CA ARG A 250 -7.98 -18.70 -22.96
C ARG A 250 -7.51 -18.61 -21.52
N LYS A 251 -8.04 -17.67 -20.73
CA LYS A 251 -7.59 -17.36 -19.35
C LYS A 251 -6.08 -17.09 -19.31
N GLN A 252 -5.62 -16.28 -20.25
CA GLN A 252 -4.21 -15.95 -20.44
C GLN A 252 -4.04 -14.44 -20.48
N ILE A 253 -2.93 -14.00 -19.88
CA ILE A 253 -2.48 -12.61 -19.91
C ILE A 253 -1.34 -12.54 -20.91
N VAL A 254 -1.51 -11.72 -21.94
CA VAL A 254 -0.53 -11.52 -23.00
C VAL A 254 0.10 -10.15 -22.83
N GLN A 255 1.42 -10.09 -22.84
CA GLN A 255 2.16 -8.84 -22.93
C GLN A 255 2.80 -8.73 -24.30
N ALA A 256 2.58 -7.60 -24.99
CA ALA A 256 3.37 -7.25 -26.16
C ALA A 256 4.72 -6.66 -25.69
N LEU A 257 5.82 -7.25 -26.13
CA LEU A 257 7.16 -6.70 -25.95
C LEU A 257 7.52 -6.00 -27.26
N PHE A 258 7.84 -4.70 -27.17
CA PHE A 258 8.46 -3.94 -28.25
C PHE A 258 9.97 -3.89 -28.04
#